data_AF-A0A1B6M352-F1
#
_entry.id   AF-A0A1B6M352-F1
#
_cell.length_a   1.000
_cell.length_b   1.000
_cell.length_c   1.000
_cell.angle_alpha   90.00
_cell.angle_beta   90.00
_cell.angle_gamma   90.00
#
_symmetry.space_group_name_H-M   'P 1'
#
loop_
_entity.id
_entity.type
_entity.pdbx_description
1 polymer ?
#
loop_
_entity_poly.entity_id
_entity_poly.type
_entity_poly.pdbx_seq_one_letter_code
_entity_poly.pdbx_strand_id
1 'polypeptide(L)'
;AWRYVPDNCKAIANPGYCWRLDVNGEGSELVGGPLQANYKLEQFHAHWGPTSDKGSEHTVDGRSFAGELHLVHWNCDKYKTFGEAAGHPDGLAVLGVFLDAGSTDHPELEKIVSLIPSITHKGQTVTVSTPIDPSMLLPENTHYWTYLGSLTTPPCTESVTW
;
A
#
# COMPACT_ATOMS: atom_id res chain seq x y z
N ALA A 1 12.70 -8.90 -0.86
CA ALA A 1 11.94 -10.07 -0.40
C ALA A 1 10.91 -9.60 0.61
N TRP A 2 9.74 -10.22 0.66
CA TRP A 2 8.68 -9.88 1.60
C TRP A 2 8.20 -11.13 2.33
N ARG A 3 7.60 -10.90 3.49
CA ARG A 3 6.79 -11.86 4.23
C ARG A 3 5.59 -11.10 4.76
N TYR A 4 4.38 -11.62 4.58
CA TYR A 4 3.18 -11.03 5.13
C TYR A 4 2.36 -12.07 5.90
N VAL A 5 1.71 -11.63 6.96
CA VAL A 5 0.83 -12.47 7.81
C VAL A 5 -0.61 -12.09 7.50
N PRO A 6 -1.38 -12.92 6.76
CA PRO A 6 -2.71 -12.54 6.29
C PRO A 6 -3.73 -12.22 7.40
N ASP A 7 -3.58 -12.88 8.55
CA ASP A 7 -4.46 -12.70 9.72
C ASP A 7 -4.28 -11.34 10.42
N ASN A 8 -3.24 -10.59 10.06
CA ASN A 8 -2.93 -9.32 10.70
C ASN A 8 -3.62 -8.10 10.06
N CYS A 9 -4.37 -8.29 8.97
CA CYS A 9 -5.24 -7.26 8.40
C CYS A 9 -6.38 -6.93 9.37
N LYS A 10 -6.48 -5.68 9.86
CA LYS A 10 -7.38 -5.31 10.96
C LYS A 10 -8.70 -4.74 10.48
N ALA A 11 -8.63 -3.65 9.72
CA ALA A 11 -9.80 -2.86 9.37
C ALA A 11 -9.55 -2.08 8.10
N ILE A 12 -10.59 -1.90 7.31
CA ILE A 12 -10.61 -0.95 6.21
C ILE A 12 -11.28 0.34 6.68
N ALA A 13 -10.72 1.48 6.29
CA ALA A 13 -11.20 2.80 6.66
C ALA A 13 -11.31 3.71 5.44
N ASN A 14 -12.23 4.66 5.50
CA ASN A 14 -12.31 5.77 4.56
C ASN A 14 -11.77 7.05 5.21
N PRO A 15 -10.48 7.38 5.05
CA PRO A 15 -9.92 8.63 5.58
C PRO A 15 -10.43 9.90 4.86
N GLY A 16 -11.15 9.75 3.75
CA GLY A 16 -11.73 10.85 2.96
C GLY A 16 -10.98 11.17 1.66
N TYR A 17 -9.96 10.40 1.30
CA TYR A 17 -9.18 10.58 0.06
C TYR A 17 -8.79 9.26 -0.65
N CYS A 18 -8.99 8.11 0.01
CA CYS A 18 -8.83 6.77 -0.54
C CYS A 18 -9.65 5.79 0.31
N TRP A 19 -9.56 4.49 0.02
CA TRP A 19 -9.74 3.46 1.05
C TRP A 19 -8.36 3.06 1.58
N ARG A 20 -8.26 2.73 2.86
CA ARG A 20 -7.01 2.28 3.50
C ARG A 20 -7.28 1.07 4.37
N LEU A 21 -6.46 0.03 4.25
CA LEU A 21 -6.47 -1.13 5.12
C LEU A 21 -5.33 -1.03 6.13
N ASP A 22 -5.67 -1.00 7.42
CA ASP A 22 -4.73 -0.92 8.53
C ASP A 22 -4.30 -2.34 8.97
N VAL A 23 -3.01 -2.55 9.24
CA VAL A 23 -2.40 -3.87 9.50
C VAL A 23 -1.72 -3.90 10.87
N ASN A 24 -1.67 -5.07 11.54
CA ASN A 24 -0.64 -5.34 12.55
C ASN A 24 0.63 -5.81 11.86
N GLY A 25 1.64 -4.95 11.73
CA GLY A 25 2.86 -5.32 11.01
C GLY A 25 3.69 -6.46 11.62
N GLU A 26 3.34 -7.01 12.79
CA GLU A 26 4.13 -8.08 13.42
C GLU A 26 4.32 -9.28 12.48
N GLY A 27 5.59 -9.65 12.22
CA GLY A 27 5.95 -10.71 11.28
C GLY A 27 5.69 -10.41 9.80
N SER A 28 5.29 -9.18 9.46
CA SER A 28 5.01 -8.69 8.11
C SER A 28 6.05 -7.65 7.68
N GLU A 29 7.04 -8.08 6.90
CA GLU A 29 8.28 -7.36 6.67
C GLU A 29 8.69 -7.35 5.19
N LEU A 30 9.33 -6.25 4.78
CA LEU A 30 9.99 -6.04 3.51
C LEU A 30 11.49 -5.82 3.76
N VAL A 31 12.33 -6.59 3.06
CA VAL A 31 13.79 -6.60 3.25
C VAL A 31 14.55 -6.76 1.94
N GLY A 32 15.81 -6.31 1.92
CA GLY A 32 16.72 -6.44 0.78
C GLY A 32 16.44 -5.45 -0.35
N GLY A 33 16.99 -5.71 -1.55
CA GLY A 33 16.94 -4.76 -2.65
C GLY A 33 17.66 -3.45 -2.28
N PRO A 34 17.03 -2.27 -2.40
CA PRO A 34 17.62 -1.00 -1.98
C PRO A 34 17.63 -0.80 -0.45
N LEU A 35 16.94 -1.65 0.32
CA LEU A 35 16.74 -1.46 1.75
C LEU A 35 17.91 -2.02 2.57
N GLN A 36 18.36 -1.24 3.55
CA GLN A 36 19.45 -1.61 4.48
C GLN A 36 18.96 -2.08 5.87
N ALA A 37 17.64 -2.12 6.07
CA ALA A 37 16.99 -2.45 7.34
C ALA A 37 15.70 -3.25 7.07
N ASN A 38 15.07 -3.76 8.13
CA ASN A 38 13.74 -4.35 8.05
C ASN A 38 12.67 -3.26 8.06
N TYR A 39 11.77 -3.34 7.08
CA TYR A 39 10.64 -2.43 6.97
C TYR A 39 9.33 -3.18 7.24
N LYS A 40 8.65 -2.79 8.30
CA LYS A 40 7.41 -3.44 8.76
C LYS A 40 6.19 -2.85 8.05
N LEU A 41 5.29 -3.70 7.57
CA LEU A 41 4.03 -3.27 6.94
C LEU A 41 3.12 -2.54 7.94
N GLU A 42 2.65 -1.36 7.58
CA GLU A 42 1.73 -0.55 8.40
C GLU A 42 0.31 -0.61 7.87
N GLN A 43 0.17 -0.38 6.56
CA GLN A 43 -1.10 -0.24 5.87
C GLN A 43 -0.91 -0.38 4.37
N PHE A 44 -2.02 -0.58 3.65
CA PHE A 44 -2.05 -0.36 2.22
C PHE A 44 -3.33 0.35 1.78
N HIS A 45 -3.23 1.10 0.69
CA HIS A 45 -4.31 1.89 0.11
C HIS A 45 -4.15 1.95 -1.40
N ALA A 46 -5.22 2.24 -2.12
CA ALA A 46 -5.12 2.51 -3.55
C ALA A 46 -5.56 3.92 -3.92
N HIS A 47 -5.03 4.38 -5.04
CA HIS A 47 -5.49 5.55 -5.77
C HIS A 47 -6.10 5.11 -7.10
N TRP A 48 -7.10 5.85 -7.55
CA TRP A 48 -7.79 5.60 -8.81
C TRP A 48 -8.35 6.91 -9.36
N GLY A 49 -8.64 6.91 -10.66
CA GLY A 49 -9.23 8.05 -11.34
C GLY A 49 -10.71 7.86 -11.66
N PRO A 50 -11.33 8.85 -12.34
CA PRO A 50 -12.73 8.76 -12.76
C PRO A 50 -12.95 7.78 -13.91
N THR A 51 -11.88 7.34 -14.58
CA THR A 51 -11.92 6.45 -15.74
C THR A 51 -10.87 5.35 -15.61
N SER A 52 -11.11 4.20 -16.25
CA SER A 52 -10.25 3.02 -16.16
C SER A 52 -8.94 3.11 -16.97
N ASP A 53 -8.69 4.21 -17.68
CA ASP A 53 -7.48 4.45 -18.47
C ASP A 53 -6.49 5.43 -17.79
N LYS A 54 -6.90 6.08 -16.70
CA LYS A 54 -6.07 7.04 -15.99
C LYS A 54 -6.45 7.17 -14.51
N GLY A 55 -5.59 6.67 -13.64
CA GLY A 55 -5.78 6.72 -12.19
C GLY A 55 -4.56 6.41 -11.33
N SER A 56 -3.49 5.87 -11.92
CA SER A 56 -2.21 5.69 -11.22
C SER A 56 -1.54 7.03 -10.90
N GLU A 57 -0.76 7.07 -9.81
CA GLU A 57 0.05 8.25 -9.47
C GLU A 57 1.32 8.28 -10.34
N HIS A 58 2.01 7.14 -10.42
CA HIS A 58 3.16 6.97 -11.30
C HIS A 58 2.73 6.75 -12.76
N THR A 59 3.67 7.03 -13.66
CA THR A 59 3.55 6.68 -15.09
C THR A 59 4.80 5.95 -15.55
N VAL A 60 4.66 5.09 -16.56
CA VAL A 60 5.79 4.43 -17.22
C VAL A 60 5.81 4.92 -18.67
N ASP A 61 6.88 5.61 -19.06
CA ASP A 61 7.01 6.25 -20.39
C ASP A 61 5.80 7.14 -20.76
N GLY A 62 5.24 7.83 -19.75
CA GLY A 62 4.07 8.71 -19.89
C GLY A 62 2.72 8.00 -19.93
N ARG A 63 2.68 6.66 -19.89
CA ARG A 63 1.44 5.88 -19.77
C ARG A 63 0.97 5.83 -18.31
N SER A 64 -0.31 6.12 -18.08
CA SER A 64 -1.01 5.90 -16.81
C SER A 64 -1.74 4.55 -16.83
N PHE A 65 -2.06 4.04 -15.64
CA PHE A 65 -2.83 2.81 -15.40
C PHE A 65 -4.16 3.15 -14.72
N ALA A 66 -5.08 2.18 -14.62
CA ALA A 66 -6.42 2.40 -14.05
C ALA A 66 -6.39 2.86 -12.58
N GLY A 67 -5.40 2.39 -11.84
CA GLY A 67 -5.15 2.77 -10.45
C GLY A 67 -3.77 2.33 -9.99
N GLU A 68 -3.47 2.59 -8.72
CA GLU A 68 -2.20 2.20 -8.11
C GLU A 68 -2.39 1.86 -6.64
N LEU A 69 -1.94 0.68 -6.24
CA LEU A 69 -1.94 0.17 -4.88
C LEU A 69 -0.59 0.46 -4.23
N HIS A 70 -0.61 0.99 -3.01
CA HIS A 70 0.56 1.29 -2.20
C HIS A 70 0.59 0.42 -0.95
N LEU A 71 1.62 -0.42 -0.81
CA LEU A 71 1.92 -1.11 0.45
C LEU A 71 2.97 -0.31 1.21
N VAL A 72 2.58 0.30 2.32
CA VAL A 72 3.43 1.22 3.08
C VAL A 72 4.09 0.49 4.24
N HIS A 73 5.41 0.52 4.24
CA HIS A 73 6.25 -0.08 5.26
C HIS A 73 7.10 1.00 5.93
N TRP A 74 7.55 0.75 7.16
CA TRP A 74 8.43 1.67 7.89
C TRP A 74 9.60 0.97 8.56
N ASN A 75 10.72 1.67 8.63
CA ASN A 75 11.99 1.19 9.18
C ASN A 75 11.87 0.96 10.69
N CYS A 76 11.55 -0.28 11.06
CA CYS A 76 11.27 -0.66 12.43
C CYS A 76 12.53 -1.07 13.22
N ASP A 77 13.67 -1.23 12.53
CA ASP A 77 14.95 -1.44 13.19
C ASP A 77 15.50 -0.13 13.77
N LYS A 78 15.25 0.99 13.10
CA LYS A 78 15.78 2.31 13.47
C LYS A 78 14.81 3.15 14.30
N TYR A 79 13.52 3.13 13.98
CA TYR A 79 12.52 3.99 14.62
C TYR A 79 11.60 3.17 15.51
N LYS A 80 10.94 3.84 16.49
CA LYS A 80 10.04 3.15 17.43
C LYS A 80 8.60 3.10 16.95
N THR A 81 8.22 4.04 16.08
CA THR A 81 6.85 4.18 15.58
C THR A 81 6.84 4.56 14.11
N PHE A 82 5.76 4.22 13.42
CA PHE A 82 5.50 4.68 12.05
C PHE A 82 5.55 6.21 11.94
N GLY A 83 4.95 6.93 12.89
CA GLY A 83 4.89 8.39 12.87
C GLY A 83 6.27 9.07 13.00
N GLU A 84 7.16 8.49 13.81
CA GLU A 84 8.56 8.92 13.88
C GLU A 84 9.27 8.64 12.56
N ALA A 85 9.18 7.41 12.06
CA ALA A 85 9.83 6.99 10.81
C ALA A 85 9.42 7.88 9.63
N ALA A 86 8.12 8.17 9.47
CA ALA A 86 7.58 8.99 8.39
C ALA A 86 8.16 10.41 8.30
N GLY A 87 8.80 10.91 9.37
CA GLY A 87 9.50 12.19 9.40
C GLY A 87 10.95 12.17 8.94
N HIS A 88 11.51 11.00 8.58
CA HIS A 88 12.94 10.85 8.27
C HIS A 88 13.21 10.27 6.88
N PRO A 89 14.32 10.66 6.21
CA PRO A 89 14.62 10.25 4.83
C PRO A 89 14.67 8.73 4.56
N ASP A 90 15.08 7.94 5.54
CA ASP A 90 15.14 6.47 5.49
C ASP A 90 14.04 5.82 6.34
N GLY A 91 12.91 6.53 6.44
CA GLY A 91 11.79 6.19 7.29
C GLY A 91 10.87 5.14 6.70
N LEU A 92 10.54 5.30 5.42
CA LEU A 92 9.49 4.53 4.75
C LEU A 92 10.00 3.81 3.50
N ALA A 93 9.39 2.66 3.24
CA ALA A 93 9.52 1.95 1.97
C ALA A 93 8.11 1.65 1.45
N VAL A 94 7.79 2.07 0.23
CA VAL A 94 6.44 1.90 -0.33
C VAL A 94 6.52 1.11 -1.62
N LEU A 95 5.85 -0.05 -1.66
CA LEU A 95 5.68 -0.78 -2.92
C LEU A 95 4.50 -0.18 -3.68
N GLY A 96 4.76 0.38 -4.86
CA GLY A 96 3.74 0.79 -5.83
C GLY A 96 3.40 -0.36 -6.79
N VAL A 97 2.12 -0.71 -6.87
CA VAL A 97 1.61 -1.77 -7.74
C VAL A 97 0.53 -1.19 -8.65
N PHE A 98 0.79 -1.16 -9.95
CA PHE A 98 -0.19 -0.70 -10.93
C PHE A 98 -1.38 -1.65 -11.03
N LEU A 99 -2.57 -1.08 -11.15
CA LEU A 99 -3.83 -1.79 -11.37
C LEU A 99 -4.30 -1.50 -12.80
N ASP A 100 -4.51 -2.54 -13.59
CA ASP A 100 -5.17 -2.46 -14.90
C ASP A 100 -6.61 -3.00 -14.79
N ALA A 101 -7.54 -2.34 -15.45
CA ALA A 101 -8.92 -2.82 -15.53
C ALA A 101 -9.00 -4.03 -16.48
N GLY A 102 -9.50 -5.15 -15.96
CA GLY A 102 -9.69 -6.39 -16.71
C GLY A 102 -11.13 -6.89 -16.66
N SER A 103 -11.40 -7.99 -17.36
CA SER A 103 -12.71 -8.67 -17.38
C SER A 103 -12.84 -9.76 -16.32
N THR A 104 -11.84 -9.94 -15.47
CA THR A 104 -11.77 -11.02 -14.48
C THR A 104 -11.49 -10.42 -13.13
N ASP A 105 -12.29 -10.82 -12.14
CA ASP A 105 -12.12 -10.36 -10.77
C ASP A 105 -10.82 -10.94 -10.18
N HIS A 106 -10.07 -10.10 -9.49
CA HIS A 106 -8.88 -10.51 -8.77
C HIS A 106 -9.29 -11.04 -7.38
N PRO A 107 -9.16 -12.34 -7.07
CA PRO A 107 -9.79 -12.94 -5.88
C PRO A 107 -9.37 -12.30 -4.56
N GLU A 108 -8.10 -11.91 -4.42
CA GLU A 108 -7.62 -11.27 -3.19
C GLU A 108 -8.10 -9.81 -3.05
N LEU A 109 -8.17 -9.07 -4.15
CA LEU A 109 -8.65 -7.69 -4.17
C LEU A 109 -10.16 -7.66 -3.89
N GLU A 110 -10.91 -8.66 -4.36
CA GLU A 110 -12.35 -8.78 -4.12
C GLU A 110 -12.69 -8.85 -2.62
N LYS A 111 -11.82 -9.45 -1.79
CA LYS A 111 -11.98 -9.45 -0.33
C LYS A 111 -11.99 -8.03 0.24
N ILE A 112 -11.21 -7.11 -0.35
CA ILE A 112 -11.18 -5.70 0.04
C ILE A 112 -12.40 -4.97 -0.53
N VAL A 113 -12.66 -5.16 -1.84
CA VAL A 113 -13.75 -4.48 -2.56
C VAL A 113 -15.12 -4.75 -1.93
N SER A 114 -15.37 -6.00 -1.50
CA SER A 114 -16.61 -6.38 -0.82
C SER A 114 -16.86 -5.63 0.50
N LEU A 115 -15.83 -5.07 1.13
CA LEU A 115 -15.94 -4.28 2.36
C LEU A 115 -16.17 -2.78 2.10
N ILE A 116 -15.81 -2.27 0.92
CA ILE A 116 -15.91 -0.85 0.57
C ILE A 116 -17.33 -0.27 0.75
N PRO A 117 -18.43 -0.98 0.41
CA PRO A 117 -19.79 -0.48 0.65
C PRO A 117 -20.11 -0.13 2.10
N SER A 118 -19.33 -0.64 3.07
CA SER A 118 -19.50 -0.36 4.50
C SER A 118 -18.78 0.91 4.97
N ILE A 119 -17.97 1.55 4.11
CA ILE A 119 -17.16 2.73 4.43
C ILE A 119 -17.34 3.86 3.40
N THR A 120 -18.55 4.03 2.86
CA THR A 120 -18.85 5.01 1.81
C THR A 120 -18.62 6.47 2.24
N HIS A 121 -18.70 6.77 3.52
CA HIS A 121 -18.50 8.10 4.08
C HIS A 121 -17.19 8.23 4.87
N LYS A 122 -16.59 9.43 4.78
CA LYS A 122 -15.37 9.79 5.52
C LYS A 122 -15.51 9.48 7.01
N GLY A 123 -14.47 8.86 7.57
CA GLY A 123 -14.38 8.50 8.99
C GLY A 123 -15.01 7.15 9.33
N GLN A 124 -15.66 6.48 8.37
CA GLN A 124 -16.16 5.13 8.58
C GLN A 124 -15.02 4.10 8.55
N THR A 125 -15.24 3.01 9.28
CA THR A 125 -14.31 1.89 9.39
C THR A 125 -15.12 0.60 9.53
N VAL A 126 -14.64 -0.49 8.93
CA VAL A 126 -15.18 -1.84 9.14
C VAL A 126 -14.04 -2.83 9.37
N THR A 127 -14.23 -3.74 10.31
CA THR A 127 -13.25 -4.79 10.65
C THR A 127 -13.15 -5.82 9.53
N VAL A 128 -11.92 -6.25 9.25
CA VAL A 128 -11.64 -7.37 8.35
C VAL A 128 -11.91 -8.68 9.10
N SER A 129 -12.86 -9.47 8.61
CA SER A 129 -13.25 -10.75 9.23
C SER A 129 -12.65 -11.98 8.54
N THR A 130 -12.16 -11.82 7.31
CA THR A 130 -11.55 -12.87 6.50
C THR A 130 -10.10 -12.48 6.24
N PRO A 131 -9.13 -13.41 6.36
CA PRO A 131 -7.72 -13.10 6.13
C PRO A 131 -7.48 -12.57 4.71
N ILE A 132 -6.70 -11.49 4.63
CA ILE A 132 -6.28 -10.85 3.38
C ILE A 132 -4.76 -10.93 3.33
N ASP A 133 -4.22 -11.58 2.30
CA ASP A 133 -2.79 -11.79 2.08
C ASP A 133 -2.24 -10.72 1.13
N PRO A 134 -1.46 -9.74 1.62
CA PRO A 134 -0.87 -8.71 0.77
C PRO A 134 0.09 -9.27 -0.29
N SER A 135 0.67 -10.47 -0.10
CA SER A 135 1.57 -11.07 -1.10
C SER A 135 0.82 -11.49 -2.37
N MET A 136 -0.46 -11.83 -2.23
CA MET A 136 -1.34 -12.20 -3.33
C MET A 136 -1.82 -10.98 -4.13
N LEU A 137 -1.56 -9.75 -3.66
CA LEU A 137 -1.81 -8.50 -4.39
C LEU A 137 -0.59 -8.06 -5.22
N LEU A 138 0.55 -8.75 -5.08
CA LEU A 138 1.76 -8.45 -5.84
C LEU A 138 1.74 -9.17 -7.19
N PRO A 139 2.33 -8.57 -8.24
CA PRO A 139 2.42 -9.20 -9.54
C PRO A 139 3.37 -10.42 -9.52
N GLU A 140 3.12 -11.39 -10.40
CA GLU A 140 4.00 -12.56 -10.58
C GLU A 140 5.42 -12.14 -11.00
N ASN A 141 5.54 -11.14 -11.88
CA ASN A 141 6.82 -10.52 -12.22
C ASN A 141 7.18 -9.46 -11.19
N THR A 142 8.30 -9.69 -10.52
CA THR A 142 8.72 -8.92 -9.35
C THR A 142 9.90 -8.01 -9.67
N HIS A 143 10.20 -7.78 -10.95
CA HIS A 143 11.11 -6.72 -11.37
C HIS A 143 10.49 -5.35 -11.07
N TYR A 144 11.31 -4.42 -10.61
CA TYR A 144 10.86 -3.11 -10.16
C TYR A 144 11.87 -2.02 -10.52
N TRP A 145 11.40 -0.78 -10.51
CA TRP A 145 12.25 0.41 -10.41
C TRP A 145 12.24 0.90 -8.98
N THR A 146 13.30 1.58 -8.56
CA THR A 146 13.36 2.20 -7.24
C THR A 146 14.00 3.58 -7.31
N TYR A 147 13.50 4.49 -6.48
CA TYR A 147 14.03 5.84 -6.35
C TYR A 147 13.69 6.45 -4.99
N LEU A 148 14.46 7.44 -4.55
CA LEU A 148 14.14 8.23 -3.37
C LEU A 148 13.08 9.27 -3.73
N GLY A 149 11.99 9.30 -2.99
CA GLY A 149 10.87 10.20 -3.22
C GLY A 149 10.20 10.62 -1.91
N SER A 150 8.93 10.99 -2.03
CA SER A 150 8.14 11.51 -0.92
C SER A 150 6.83 10.75 -0.74
N LEU A 151 6.13 11.07 0.35
CA LEU A 151 4.69 10.84 0.43
C LEU A 151 3.97 11.61 -0.69
N THR A 152 2.90 11.03 -1.23
CA THR A 152 2.02 11.66 -2.23
C THR A 152 0.82 12.38 -1.61
N THR A 153 0.71 12.32 -0.28
CA THR A 153 -0.28 13.05 0.50
C THR A 153 0.41 14.02 1.47
N PRO A 154 -0.22 15.14 1.86
CA PRO A 154 0.35 16.08 2.81
C PRO A 154 0.85 15.36 4.08
N PRO A 155 2.05 15.71 4.59
CA PRO A 155 2.86 16.88 4.24
C PRO A 155 3.86 16.69 3.08
N CYS A 156 3.74 15.62 2.28
CA CYS A 156 4.65 15.33 1.17
C CYS A 156 6.13 15.20 1.58
N THR A 157 6.39 14.64 2.77
CA THR A 157 7.75 14.46 3.30
C THR A 157 8.58 13.55 2.39
N GLU A 158 9.81 13.96 2.09
CA GLU A 158 10.84 13.17 1.38
C GLU A 158 11.43 12.08 2.29
N SER A 159 10.59 11.10 2.67
CA SER A 159 10.91 10.02 3.59
C SER A 159 10.76 8.62 3.00
N VAL A 160 10.56 8.51 1.68
CA VAL A 160 10.13 7.28 1.03
C VAL A 160 11.19 6.76 0.07
N THR A 161 11.57 5.50 0.22
CA THR A 161 12.12 4.69 -0.87
C THR A 161 10.96 4.02 -1.60
N TRP A 162 10.71 4.44 -2.84
CA TRP A 162 9.75 3.81 -3.76
C TRP A 162 10.41 2.62 -4.45
#